data_AF-A0A2N2PSB1-F1
#
_entry.id   AF-A0A2N2PSB1-F1
#
_cell.length_a   1.000
_cell.length_b   1.000
_cell.length_c   1.000
_cell.angle_alpha   90.00
_cell.angle_beta   90.00
_cell.angle_gamma   90.00
#
_symmetry.space_group_name_H-M   'P 1'
#
loop_
_entity.id
_entity.type
_entity.pdbx_description
1 polymer ?
#
loop_
_entity_poly.entity_id
_entity_poly.type
_entity_poly.pdbx_seq_one_letter_code
_entity_poly.pdbx_strand_id
1 'polypeptide(L)'
;MSALAYADGALFVDGWFYSAGDKPANHIAQWTAPVGEEITGPGVYTFYHNRLPVRVAVTTLGDLARINMQRFDAQHPNAPADFGTAYHWQIKALNSSGAPATGYSVNLTLSTAFQPNVGDQICRYTGAAWDCAADSFTSNAITRNGITELSDWAVGNRNGNPFDFRRYLPLIVR
;
A
#
# COMPACT_ATOMS: atom_id res chain seq x y z
N MET A 1 2.28 -20.39 25.95
CA MET A 1 1.02 -19.89 25.37
C MET A 1 1.32 -19.55 23.92
N SER A 2 0.42 -19.90 23.02
CA SER A 2 0.43 -19.41 21.64
C SER A 2 -0.84 -18.59 21.48
N ALA A 3 -0.75 -17.43 20.86
CA ALA A 3 -1.89 -16.61 20.51
C ALA A 3 -1.96 -16.40 18.98
N LEU A 4 -3.15 -15.98 18.55
CA LEU A 4 -3.47 -15.68 17.17
C LEU A 4 -4.27 -14.37 17.19
N ALA A 5 -3.79 -13.37 16.48
CA ALA A 5 -4.47 -12.08 16.40
C ALA A 5 -4.65 -11.67 14.93
N TYR A 6 -5.85 -11.21 14.59
CA TYR A 6 -6.14 -10.60 13.30
C TYR A 6 -6.63 -9.18 13.52
N ALA A 7 -5.96 -8.22 12.91
CA ALA A 7 -6.32 -6.81 12.98
C ALA A 7 -5.87 -6.09 11.71
N ASP A 8 -6.76 -5.27 11.13
CA ASP A 8 -6.46 -4.39 9.99
C ASP A 8 -5.76 -5.08 8.80
N GLY A 9 -6.21 -6.26 8.42
CA GLY A 9 -5.60 -6.99 7.30
C GLY A 9 -4.23 -7.59 7.63
N ALA A 10 -3.86 -7.71 8.91
CA ALA A 10 -2.66 -8.40 9.35
C ALA A 10 -3.01 -9.56 10.30
N LEU A 11 -2.42 -10.73 10.03
CA LEU A 11 -2.46 -11.90 10.89
C LEU A 11 -1.13 -12.03 11.62
N PHE A 12 -1.18 -12.11 12.95
CA PHE A 12 -0.03 -12.34 13.81
C PHE A 12 -0.16 -13.70 14.48
N VAL A 13 0.91 -14.48 14.44
CA VAL A 13 1.04 -15.75 15.16
C VAL A 13 2.25 -15.66 16.06
N ASP A 14 2.07 -15.96 17.35
CA ASP A 14 3.16 -16.18 18.29
C ASP A 14 3.20 -17.64 18.77
N GLY A 15 4.38 -18.09 19.15
CA GLY A 15 4.60 -19.44 19.67
C GLY A 15 6.04 -19.90 19.53
N TRP A 16 6.33 -21.13 19.94
CA TRP A 16 7.69 -21.66 19.90
C TRP A 16 8.07 -22.18 18.50
N PHE A 17 8.35 -21.27 17.57
CA PHE A 17 8.82 -21.59 16.23
C PHE A 17 9.97 -20.67 15.78
N TYR A 18 10.86 -21.22 14.95
CA TYR A 18 12.03 -20.52 14.41
C TYR A 18 11.91 -20.19 12.91
N SER A 19 10.79 -20.58 12.29
CA SER A 19 10.52 -20.38 10.87
C SER A 19 9.02 -20.28 10.59
N ALA A 20 8.63 -19.41 9.67
CA ALA A 20 7.27 -19.28 9.15
C ALA A 20 7.32 -19.30 7.62
N GLY A 21 6.98 -20.44 7.02
CA GLY A 21 7.23 -20.70 5.61
C GLY A 21 8.74 -20.78 5.32
N ASP A 22 9.19 -20.04 4.33
CA ASP A 22 10.59 -19.92 3.90
C ASP A 22 11.38 -18.85 4.67
N LYS A 23 10.75 -18.14 5.61
CA LYS A 23 11.38 -17.06 6.38
C LYS A 23 11.76 -17.50 7.79
N PRO A 24 12.97 -17.17 8.27
CA PRO A 24 13.29 -17.27 9.69
C PRO A 24 12.34 -16.41 10.53
N ALA A 25 11.96 -16.92 11.70
CA ALA A 25 11.12 -16.23 12.65
C ALA A 25 11.72 -16.34 14.05
N ASN A 26 11.47 -15.35 14.91
CA ASN A 26 11.87 -15.39 16.32
C ASN A 26 10.61 -15.48 17.17
N HIS A 27 9.92 -16.62 17.09
CA HIS A 27 8.68 -16.91 17.82
C HIS A 27 7.45 -16.05 17.46
N ILE A 28 7.56 -15.15 16.48
CA ILE A 28 6.48 -14.31 15.97
C ILE A 28 6.55 -14.25 14.45
N ALA A 29 5.39 -14.32 13.79
CA ALA A 29 5.25 -14.15 12.34
C ALA A 29 4.03 -13.29 12.03
N GLN A 30 4.12 -12.54 10.93
CA GLN A 30 3.08 -11.65 10.44
C GLN A 30 2.82 -11.90 8.96
N TRP A 31 1.53 -11.97 8.58
CA TRP A 31 1.08 -11.97 7.20
C TRP A 31 0.12 -10.81 6.95
N THR A 32 0.16 -10.23 5.76
CA THR A 32 -0.85 -9.28 5.29
C THR A 32 -1.88 -9.99 4.43
N ALA A 33 -3.15 -9.85 4.77
CA ALA A 33 -4.29 -10.36 4.03
C ALA A 33 -4.90 -9.24 3.16
N PRO A 34 -5.48 -9.59 1.99
CA PRO A 34 -6.29 -8.65 1.24
C PRO A 34 -7.46 -8.13 2.07
N VAL A 35 -7.72 -6.83 1.99
CA VAL A 35 -8.92 -6.17 2.54
C VAL A 35 -9.78 -5.70 1.36
N GLY A 36 -11.10 -5.80 1.51
CA GLY A 36 -12.06 -5.40 0.49
C GLY A 36 -13.11 -4.46 1.08
N GLU A 37 -13.42 -3.38 0.38
CA GLU A 37 -14.45 -2.42 0.77
C GLU A 37 -15.44 -2.24 -0.38
N GLU A 38 -16.74 -2.32 -0.06
CA GLU A 38 -17.80 -1.97 -0.99
C GLU A 38 -17.89 -0.44 -1.12
N ILE A 39 -17.96 0.03 -2.36
CA ILE A 39 -18.00 1.43 -2.72
C ILE A 39 -19.42 1.73 -3.19
N THR A 40 -20.18 2.47 -2.37
CA THR A 40 -21.58 2.79 -2.65
C THR A 40 -21.77 4.19 -3.23
N GLY A 41 -20.70 5.00 -3.25
CA GLY A 41 -20.73 6.35 -3.77
C GLY A 41 -19.40 7.09 -3.58
N PRO A 42 -19.32 8.36 -4.04
CA PRO A 42 -18.21 9.25 -3.74
C PRO A 42 -18.00 9.40 -2.23
N GLY A 43 -16.75 9.47 -1.79
CA GLY A 43 -16.40 9.49 -0.37
C GLY A 43 -14.98 9.03 -0.11
N VAL A 44 -14.57 9.08 1.16
CA VAL A 44 -13.23 8.64 1.59
C VAL A 44 -13.32 7.28 2.25
N TYR A 45 -12.65 6.30 1.64
CA TYR A 45 -12.53 4.94 2.15
C TYR A 45 -11.11 4.76 2.69
N THR A 46 -10.98 4.19 3.88
CA THR A 46 -9.69 4.04 4.56
C THR A 46 -9.40 2.56 4.75
N PHE A 47 -8.19 2.15 4.35
CA PHE A 47 -7.69 0.79 4.49
C PHE A 47 -6.50 0.81 5.45
N TYR A 48 -6.28 -0.30 6.17
CA TYR A 48 -5.19 -0.44 7.15
C TYR A 48 -5.19 0.68 8.21
N HIS A 49 -6.35 0.93 8.84
CA HIS A 49 -6.60 2.07 9.73
C HIS A 49 -5.55 2.29 10.82
N ASN A 50 -5.00 1.22 11.38
CA ASN A 50 -4.02 1.32 12.47
C ASN A 50 -2.56 1.13 12.03
N ARG A 51 -2.29 0.92 10.73
CA ARG A 51 -0.93 0.64 10.23
C ARG A 51 -0.66 1.27 8.86
N LEU A 52 -0.18 2.51 8.86
CA LEU A 52 0.06 3.32 7.66
C LEU A 52 -1.21 3.39 6.78
N PRO A 53 -2.23 4.14 7.21
CA PRO A 53 -3.51 4.18 6.52
C PRO A 53 -3.37 4.55 5.05
N VAL A 54 -4.09 3.81 4.21
CA VAL A 54 -4.28 4.16 2.81
C VAL A 54 -5.68 4.74 2.67
N ARG A 55 -5.76 6.01 2.25
CA ARG A 55 -7.05 6.67 2.01
C ARG A 55 -7.29 6.75 0.51
N VAL A 56 -8.44 6.25 0.07
CA VAL A 56 -8.92 6.38 -1.30
C VAL A 56 -10.14 7.27 -1.28
N ALA A 57 -10.01 8.48 -1.80
CA ALA A 57 -11.14 9.39 -1.98
C ALA A 57 -11.72 9.18 -3.37
N VAL A 58 -12.90 8.57 -3.46
CA VAL A 58 -13.64 8.40 -4.71
C VAL A 58 -14.29 9.72 -5.06
N THR A 59 -13.87 10.31 -6.18
CA THR A 59 -14.39 11.60 -6.69
C THR A 59 -15.46 11.37 -7.76
N THR A 60 -15.27 10.35 -8.60
CA THR A 60 -16.25 9.89 -9.59
C THR A 60 -16.43 8.39 -9.43
N LEU A 61 -17.68 7.93 -9.29
CA LEU A 61 -17.96 6.51 -9.05
C LEU A 61 -17.78 5.64 -10.30
N GLY A 62 -18.25 6.07 -11.47
CA GLY A 62 -18.29 5.19 -12.65
C GLY A 62 -19.11 3.92 -12.37
N ASP A 63 -18.59 2.76 -12.74
CA ASP A 63 -19.15 1.44 -12.37
C ASP A 63 -18.43 0.79 -11.15
N LEU A 64 -17.58 1.55 -10.45
CA LEU A 64 -16.82 1.06 -9.29
C LEU A 64 -17.78 0.60 -8.19
N ALA A 65 -17.69 -0.67 -7.82
CA ALA A 65 -18.50 -1.28 -6.76
C ALA A 65 -17.64 -1.75 -5.59
N ARG A 66 -16.37 -2.12 -5.81
CA ARG A 66 -15.48 -2.62 -4.75
C ARG A 66 -14.04 -2.21 -4.99
N ILE A 67 -13.31 -1.93 -3.91
CA ILE A 67 -11.85 -1.85 -3.93
C ILE A 67 -11.29 -3.00 -3.10
N ASN A 68 -10.45 -3.82 -3.73
CA ASN A 68 -9.63 -4.82 -3.04
C ASN A 68 -8.19 -4.31 -2.94
N MET A 69 -7.61 -4.39 -1.74
CA MET A 69 -6.28 -3.90 -1.46
C MET A 69 -5.45 -4.91 -0.65
N GLN A 70 -4.25 -5.23 -1.12
CA GLN A 70 -3.28 -6.00 -0.37
C GLN A 70 -1.98 -5.22 -0.24
N ARG A 71 -1.50 -5.07 0.99
CA ARG A 71 -0.16 -4.55 1.27
C ARG A 71 0.84 -5.70 1.30
N PHE A 72 2.07 -5.43 0.86
CA PHE A 72 3.19 -6.34 0.95
C PHE A 72 4.35 -5.63 1.63
N ASP A 73 4.85 -6.21 2.71
CA ASP A 73 6.02 -5.68 3.45
C ASP A 73 7.33 -6.16 2.81
N ALA A 74 7.48 -5.86 1.52
CA ALA A 74 8.64 -6.19 0.72
C ALA A 74 8.76 -5.25 -0.49
N GLN A 75 9.95 -5.25 -1.08
CA GLN A 75 10.21 -4.64 -2.38
C GLN A 75 9.29 -5.23 -3.45
N HIS A 76 8.73 -4.38 -4.32
CA HIS A 76 7.98 -4.87 -5.47
C HIS A 76 8.90 -5.59 -6.47
N PRO A 77 8.54 -6.76 -7.05
CA PRO A 77 9.44 -7.53 -7.91
C PRO A 77 9.96 -6.77 -9.15
N ASN A 78 9.16 -5.85 -9.69
CA ASN A 78 9.53 -5.02 -10.86
C ASN A 78 10.02 -3.62 -10.48
N ALA A 79 10.29 -3.37 -9.20
CA ALA A 79 10.88 -2.10 -8.78
C ALA A 79 12.39 -2.11 -9.07
N PRO A 80 12.94 -1.05 -9.72
CA PRO A 80 14.39 -0.93 -9.93
C PRO A 80 15.17 -1.09 -8.61
N ALA A 81 16.45 -1.50 -8.70
CA ALA A 81 17.29 -1.72 -7.52
C ALA A 81 17.41 -0.48 -6.61
N ASP A 82 17.36 0.70 -7.22
CA ASP A 82 17.41 1.98 -6.49
C ASP A 82 16.06 2.34 -5.89
N PHE A 83 14.96 1.73 -6.34
CA PHE A 83 13.61 2.07 -5.96
C PHE A 83 13.27 1.45 -4.59
N GLY A 84 13.82 1.98 -3.50
CA GLY A 84 13.68 1.41 -2.14
C GLY A 84 12.24 1.43 -1.61
N THR A 85 11.42 0.48 -2.04
CA THR A 85 10.04 0.30 -1.56
C THR A 85 10.07 -0.74 -0.44
N ALA A 86 10.17 -0.31 0.82
CA ALA A 86 10.04 -1.27 1.92
C ALA A 86 8.65 -1.94 1.94
N TYR A 87 7.68 -1.31 1.29
CA TYR A 87 6.33 -1.83 1.11
C TYR A 87 5.79 -1.44 -0.27
N HIS A 88 4.92 -2.28 -0.80
CA HIS A 88 4.07 -1.95 -1.94
C HIS A 88 2.64 -2.40 -1.69
N TRP A 89 1.70 -1.87 -2.48
CA TRP A 89 0.28 -2.20 -2.41
C TRP A 89 -0.22 -2.65 -3.77
N GLN A 90 -0.95 -3.74 -3.80
CA GLN A 90 -1.80 -4.06 -4.93
C GLN A 90 -3.20 -3.52 -4.65
N ILE A 91 -3.71 -2.68 -5.54
CA ILE A 91 -5.03 -2.07 -5.44
C ILE A 91 -5.83 -2.42 -6.70
N LYS A 92 -6.97 -3.06 -6.53
CA LYS A 92 -7.88 -3.45 -7.62
C LYS A 92 -9.22 -2.75 -7.44
N ALA A 93 -9.62 -2.00 -8.45
CA ALA A 93 -10.97 -1.44 -8.58
C ALA A 93 -11.83 -2.41 -9.40
N LEU A 94 -12.94 -2.85 -8.81
CA LEU A 94 -13.81 -3.88 -9.37
C LEU A 94 -15.25 -3.35 -9.48
N ASN A 95 -15.95 -3.75 -10.54
CA ASN A 95 -17.39 -3.53 -10.68
C ASN A 95 -18.19 -4.63 -9.97
N SER A 96 -19.52 -4.55 -10.05
CA SER A 96 -20.43 -5.47 -9.34
C SER A 96 -20.32 -6.95 -9.78
N SER A 97 -19.74 -7.24 -10.96
CA SER A 97 -19.49 -8.60 -11.42
C SER A 97 -18.10 -9.13 -11.03
N GLY A 98 -17.26 -8.29 -10.40
CA GLY A 98 -15.88 -8.61 -10.05
C GLY A 98 -14.88 -8.42 -11.20
N ALA A 99 -15.29 -7.82 -12.32
CA ALA A 99 -14.40 -7.41 -13.40
C ALA A 99 -13.75 -6.05 -13.09
N PRO A 100 -12.66 -5.65 -13.77
CA PRO A 100 -12.07 -4.32 -13.61
C PRO A 100 -13.11 -3.22 -13.85
N ALA A 101 -13.22 -2.29 -12.90
CA ALA A 101 -14.09 -1.13 -13.03
C ALA A 101 -13.55 -0.11 -14.04
N THR A 102 -14.44 0.73 -14.57
CA THR A 102 -14.21 1.78 -15.55
C THR A 102 -14.99 3.05 -15.21
N GLY A 103 -14.55 4.20 -15.74
CA GLY A 103 -15.24 5.48 -15.56
C GLY A 103 -15.16 6.08 -14.15
N TYR A 104 -14.37 5.48 -13.26
CA TYR A 104 -14.12 6.02 -11.92
C TYR A 104 -12.94 6.99 -11.90
N SER A 105 -12.88 7.84 -10.89
CA SER A 105 -11.70 8.63 -10.56
C SER A 105 -11.53 8.68 -9.04
N VAL A 106 -10.28 8.56 -8.58
CA VAL A 106 -9.94 8.59 -7.16
C VAL A 106 -8.72 9.46 -6.88
N ASN A 107 -8.65 9.99 -5.66
CA ASN A 107 -7.43 10.53 -5.09
C ASN A 107 -6.88 9.52 -4.07
N LEU A 108 -5.62 9.15 -4.23
CA LEU A 108 -4.92 8.20 -3.36
C LEU A 108 -4.02 8.96 -2.40
N THR A 109 -4.16 8.71 -1.11
CA THR A 109 -3.26 9.22 -0.07
C THR A 109 -2.63 8.06 0.67
N LEU A 110 -1.29 7.99 0.63
CA LEU A 110 -0.49 6.98 1.32
C LEU A 110 0.17 7.61 2.54
N SER A 111 -0.14 7.10 3.73
CA SER A 111 0.53 7.51 4.96
C SER A 111 1.94 6.93 5.03
N THR A 112 2.89 7.67 5.58
CA THR A 112 4.30 7.32 5.66
C THR A 112 4.79 7.26 7.12
N ALA A 113 5.72 6.34 7.39
CA ALA A 113 6.41 6.26 8.70
C ALA A 113 7.57 7.28 8.83
N PHE A 114 7.94 7.92 7.72
CA PHE A 114 8.95 8.96 7.62
C PHE A 114 8.29 10.29 7.29
N GLN A 115 9.04 11.39 7.40
CA GLN A 115 8.62 12.71 6.95
C GLN A 115 8.84 12.89 5.44
N PRO A 116 7.77 12.98 4.62
CA PRO A 116 7.88 13.24 3.20
C PRO A 116 8.53 14.59 2.89
N ASN A 117 9.14 14.67 1.72
CA ASN A 117 9.71 15.88 1.13
C ASN A 117 9.29 16.00 -0.35
N VAL A 118 9.69 17.10 -0.98
CA VAL A 118 9.32 17.42 -2.37
C VAL A 118 9.71 16.35 -3.41
N GLY A 119 10.69 15.51 -3.10
CA GLY A 119 11.10 14.41 -3.98
C GLY A 119 10.23 13.16 -3.87
N ASP A 120 9.44 13.00 -2.80
CA ASP A 120 8.67 11.78 -2.54
C ASP A 120 7.35 11.75 -3.32
N GLN A 121 7.05 10.61 -3.94
CA GLN A 121 5.98 10.44 -4.90
C GLN A 121 5.22 9.12 -4.72
N ILE A 122 3.96 9.08 -5.18
CA ILE A 122 3.18 7.86 -5.31
C ILE A 122 3.37 7.32 -6.74
N CYS A 123 4.00 6.16 -6.82
CA CYS A 123 4.39 5.50 -8.05
C CYS A 123 3.45 4.33 -8.37
N ARG A 124 2.84 4.37 -9.55
CA ARG A 124 2.01 3.31 -10.12
C ARG A 124 2.84 2.44 -11.05
N TYR A 125 2.76 1.12 -10.90
CA TYR A 125 3.29 0.20 -11.89
C TYR A 125 2.27 -0.02 -13.02
N THR A 126 2.66 0.26 -14.27
CA THR A 126 1.78 0.13 -15.45
C THR A 126 1.83 -1.26 -16.09
N GLY A 127 2.61 -2.18 -15.53
CA GLY A 127 2.94 -3.46 -16.16
C GLY A 127 4.27 -3.44 -16.92
N ALA A 128 4.80 -2.25 -17.25
CA ALA A 128 6.08 -2.09 -17.92
C ALA A 128 6.96 -0.97 -17.33
N ALA A 129 6.35 0.07 -16.76
CA ALA A 129 7.06 1.22 -16.22
C ALA A 129 6.42 1.72 -14.93
N TRP A 130 7.15 2.60 -14.23
CA TRP A 130 6.67 3.28 -13.04
C TRP A 130 6.27 4.72 -13.37
N ASP A 131 4.99 4.99 -13.24
CA ASP A 131 4.43 6.33 -13.34
C ASP A 131 4.36 6.95 -11.94
N CYS A 132 5.29 7.85 -11.64
CA CYS A 132 5.37 8.55 -10.35
C CYS A 132 4.92 10.00 -10.44
N ALA A 133 4.03 10.37 -9.53
CA ALA A 133 3.62 11.74 -9.30
C ALA A 133 3.21 11.95 -7.84
N ALA A 134 3.18 13.21 -7.42
CA ALA A 134 2.52 13.66 -6.20
C ALA A 134 1.90 15.03 -6.49
N ASP A 135 0.72 15.25 -5.92
CA ASP A 135 0.03 16.53 -5.97
C ASP A 135 0.31 17.34 -4.70
N SER A 136 0.43 16.66 -3.56
CA SER A 136 0.77 17.27 -2.29
C SER A 136 1.40 16.25 -1.33
N PHE A 137 2.03 16.76 -0.29
CA PHE A 137 2.49 15.96 0.85
C PHE A 137 2.32 16.75 2.14
N THR A 138 2.22 16.02 3.25
CA THR A 138 2.23 16.52 4.63
C THR A 138 3.42 15.92 5.36
N SER A 139 3.52 16.13 6.67
CA SER A 139 4.57 15.53 7.50
C SER A 139 4.52 14.00 7.59
N ASN A 140 3.42 13.35 7.17
CA ASN A 140 3.24 11.90 7.32
C ASN A 140 2.38 11.27 6.22
N ALA A 141 2.15 11.94 5.10
CA ALA A 141 1.38 11.39 3.99
C ALA A 141 1.71 12.09 2.67
N ILE A 142 1.54 11.37 1.58
CA ILE A 142 1.65 11.87 0.21
C ILE A 142 0.30 11.64 -0.48
N THR A 143 -0.15 12.59 -1.30
CA THR A 143 -1.41 12.50 -2.03
C THR A 143 -1.16 12.63 -3.53
N ARG A 144 -1.86 11.78 -4.30
CA ARG A 144 -1.93 11.84 -5.76
C ARG A 144 -3.38 11.81 -6.21
N ASN A 145 -3.77 12.76 -7.06
CA ASN A 145 -5.15 12.99 -7.47
C ASN A 145 -5.45 12.44 -8.87
N GLY A 146 -6.73 12.30 -9.18
CA GLY A 146 -7.22 12.05 -10.54
C GLY A 146 -6.83 10.69 -11.11
N ILE A 147 -6.63 9.68 -10.27
CA ILE A 147 -6.26 8.32 -10.68
C ILE A 147 -7.50 7.63 -11.27
N THR A 148 -7.41 7.20 -12.52
CA THR A 148 -8.49 6.50 -13.25
C THR A 148 -8.20 5.02 -13.47
N GLU A 149 -7.02 4.56 -13.06
CA GLU A 149 -6.63 3.15 -13.15
C GLU A 149 -5.77 2.77 -11.94
N LEU A 150 -6.16 1.69 -11.25
CA LEU A 150 -5.45 1.12 -10.12
C LEU A 150 -4.68 -0.14 -10.54
N SER A 151 -3.52 -0.37 -9.95
CA SER A 151 -2.66 -1.54 -10.17
C SER A 151 -1.79 -1.77 -8.94
N ASP A 152 -0.48 -1.97 -9.12
CA ASP A 152 0.47 -2.00 -8.02
C ASP A 152 1.06 -0.61 -7.79
N TRP A 153 1.28 -0.27 -6.51
CA TRP A 153 1.64 1.06 -6.06
C TRP A 153 2.74 1.00 -5.03
N ALA A 154 3.62 2.00 -5.05
CA ALA A 154 4.63 2.17 -4.01
C ALA A 154 4.97 3.65 -3.83
N VAL A 155 5.70 3.95 -2.76
CA VAL A 155 6.26 5.29 -2.54
C VAL A 155 7.73 5.28 -2.98
N GLY A 156 8.15 6.29 -3.74
CA GLY A 156 9.55 6.45 -4.18
C GLY A 156 9.98 7.91 -4.21
N ASN A 157 11.28 8.18 -4.34
CA ASN A 157 11.84 9.54 -4.40
C ASN A 157 12.60 9.78 -5.72
N ARG A 158 12.36 10.90 -6.42
CA ARG A 158 13.01 11.21 -7.72
C ARG A 158 14.28 12.09 -7.65
N ASN A 159 14.71 12.58 -6.48
CA ASN A 159 15.82 13.54 -6.36
C ASN A 159 17.20 12.92 -6.05
N GLY A 160 17.58 11.87 -6.79
CA GLY A 160 19.00 11.54 -7.06
C GLY A 160 19.93 11.21 -5.89
N ASN A 161 19.43 10.98 -4.67
CA ASN A 161 20.22 10.39 -3.59
C ASN A 161 19.84 8.91 -3.48
N PRO A 162 20.82 7.98 -3.30
CA PRO A 162 20.50 6.57 -3.17
C PRO A 162 19.55 6.45 -2.00
N PHE A 163 18.37 5.92 -2.31
CA PHE A 163 17.20 5.84 -1.46
C PHE A 163 17.65 5.32 -0.10
N ASP A 164 17.50 6.13 0.95
CA ASP A 164 17.86 5.70 2.28
C ASP A 164 16.90 4.58 2.70
N PHE A 165 17.32 3.34 2.48
CA PHE A 165 16.59 2.14 2.86
C PHE A 165 16.18 2.19 4.34
N ARG A 166 16.88 2.95 5.20
CA ARG A 166 16.51 3.12 6.62
C ARG A 166 15.26 3.97 6.86
N ARG A 167 14.85 4.84 5.92
CA ARG A 167 13.61 5.64 6.05
C ARG A 167 12.34 4.83 5.85
N TYR A 168 12.44 3.77 5.05
CA TYR A 168 11.28 2.97 4.65
C TYR A 168 11.12 1.71 5.49
N LEU A 169 12.17 1.24 6.17
CA LEU A 169 12.10 0.04 7.02
C LEU A 169 10.95 0.13 8.03
N PRO A 170 10.16 -0.94 8.20
CA PRO A 170 9.27 -1.04 9.34
C PRO A 170 10.16 -1.03 10.59
N LEU A 171 9.71 -0.35 11.64
CA LEU A 171 10.19 -0.58 13.00
C LEU A 171 9.92 -2.04 13.35
N ILE A 172 10.78 -2.95 12.88
CA ILE A 172 10.93 -4.28 13.43
C ILE A 172 11.82 -4.04 14.65
N VAL A 173 11.17 -3.83 15.80
CA VAL A 173 11.85 -4.03 17.08
C VAL A 173 12.21 -5.51 17.10
N ARG A 174 13.51 -5.77 17.19
CA ARG A 174 14.09 -7.11 17.29
C ARG A 174 13.55 -7.89 18.48
#